data_AF-A0A1Q9Y0S6-F1
#
_entry.id   AF-A0A1Q9Y0S6-F1
#
_cell.length_a   1.000
_cell.length_b   1.000
_cell.length_c   1.000
_cell.angle_alpha   90.00
_cell.angle_beta   90.00
_cell.angle_gamma   90.00
#
_symmetry.space_group_name_H-M   'P 1'
#
loop_
_entity.id
_entity.type
_entity.pdbx_description
1 polymer ?
#
loop_
_entity_poly.entity_id
_entity_poly.type
_entity_poly.pdbx_seq_one_letter_code
_entity_poly.pdbx_strand_id
1 'polypeptide(L)'
;MKKIAQEKTNENQLTNLLNTSLKNIKNKTTIYLNTIDPSTSTEEAIDYIRKNRSTRDANEIINSFNIERLTTSNLKKRTDSTINLLLHYLIIVEEALIAKNHLTAWDSLLIAIEHLGYLEGLNDPIITKRASRSEDGGRAKATKQSDLTKAIQQHIENHPQNKNKKNDQIAREITDSMYENEAERRLFGKKSKDDIISLILNILIEHRKKQSI
;
A
#
# COMPACT_ATOMS: atom_id res chain seq x y z
N MET A 1 -24.32 21.08 -48.84
CA MET A 1 -22.82 21.07 -48.88
C MET A 1 -22.19 21.76 -47.66
N LYS A 2 -22.57 23.00 -47.29
CA LYS A 2 -21.99 23.69 -46.12
C LYS A 2 -22.12 22.93 -44.78
N LYS A 3 -23.28 22.33 -44.51
CA LYS A 3 -23.53 21.55 -43.27
C LYS A 3 -22.63 20.32 -43.14
N ILE A 4 -22.48 19.54 -44.22
CA ILE A 4 -21.61 18.35 -44.28
C ILE A 4 -20.13 18.74 -44.14
N ALA A 5 -19.71 19.85 -44.76
CA ALA A 5 -18.34 20.35 -44.60
C ALA A 5 -18.05 20.76 -43.15
N GLN A 6 -19.02 21.41 -42.49
CA GLN A 6 -18.89 21.86 -41.10
C GLN A 6 -18.92 20.71 -40.09
N GLU A 7 -19.76 19.68 -40.32
CA GLU A 7 -19.76 18.44 -39.53
C GLU A 7 -18.41 17.71 -39.61
N LYS A 8 -17.82 17.59 -40.81
CA LYS A 8 -16.47 17.02 -40.98
C LYS A 8 -15.37 17.85 -40.31
N THR A 9 -15.47 19.18 -40.34
CA THR A 9 -14.52 20.06 -39.65
C THR A 9 -14.58 19.85 -38.13
N ASN A 10 -15.78 19.73 -37.56
CA ASN A 10 -15.97 19.50 -36.13
C ASN A 10 -15.46 18.11 -35.69
N GLU A 11 -15.70 17.07 -36.49
CA GLU A 11 -15.20 15.71 -36.23
C GLU A 11 -13.66 15.66 -36.21
N ASN A 12 -13.01 16.35 -37.15
CA ASN A 12 -11.56 16.47 -37.20
C ASN A 12 -11.00 17.23 -35.99
N GLN A 13 -11.67 18.31 -35.55
CA GLN A 13 -11.28 19.06 -34.36
C GLN A 13 -11.39 18.23 -33.08
N LEU A 14 -12.48 17.47 -32.91
CA LEU A 14 -12.68 16.59 -31.77
C LEU A 14 -11.64 15.46 -31.73
N THR A 15 -11.35 14.86 -32.89
CA THR A 15 -10.31 13.82 -33.00
C THR A 15 -8.93 14.38 -32.62
N ASN A 16 -8.59 15.58 -33.09
CA ASN A 16 -7.32 16.24 -32.74
C ASN A 16 -7.21 16.56 -31.25
N LEU A 17 -8.30 17.03 -30.63
CA LEU A 17 -8.33 17.28 -29.19
C LEU A 17 -8.15 15.98 -28.40
N LEU A 18 -8.80 14.90 -28.81
CA LEU A 18 -8.70 13.60 -28.15
C LEU A 18 -7.27 13.05 -28.24
N ASN A 19 -6.66 13.10 -29.42
CA ASN A 19 -5.27 12.67 -29.63
C ASN A 19 -4.27 13.49 -28.80
N THR A 20 -4.48 14.81 -28.72
CA THR A 20 -3.64 15.71 -27.91
C THR A 20 -3.76 15.38 -26.42
N SER A 21 -4.99 15.13 -25.96
CA SER A 21 -5.27 14.79 -24.56
C SER A 21 -4.69 13.42 -24.19
N LEU A 22 -4.87 12.42 -25.06
CA LEU A 22 -4.30 11.08 -24.90
C LEU A 22 -2.77 11.15 -24.80
N LYS A 23 -2.12 11.89 -25.70
CA LYS A 23 -0.66 12.09 -25.65
C LYS A 23 -0.21 12.70 -24.32
N ASN A 24 -0.91 13.71 -23.83
CA ASN A 24 -0.59 14.35 -22.55
C ASN A 24 -0.74 13.40 -21.37
N ILE A 25 -1.81 12.60 -21.34
CA ILE A 25 -2.03 11.61 -20.27
C ILE A 25 -0.95 10.54 -20.32
N LYS A 26 -0.64 9.97 -21.50
CA LYS A 26 0.45 9.00 -21.64
C LYS A 26 1.79 9.54 -21.13
N ASN A 27 2.13 10.78 -21.47
CA ASN A 27 3.35 11.42 -20.95
C ASN A 27 3.37 11.49 -19.42
N LYS A 28 2.23 11.86 -18.80
CA LYS A 28 2.11 11.87 -17.34
C LYS A 28 2.15 10.46 -16.74
N THR A 29 1.55 9.46 -17.39
CA THR A 29 1.60 8.05 -16.97
C THR A 29 3.04 7.55 -16.90
N THR A 30 3.88 7.90 -17.87
CA THR A 30 5.31 7.52 -17.88
C THR A 30 6.04 8.03 -16.64
N ILE A 31 5.72 9.24 -16.15
CA ILE A 31 6.32 9.78 -14.93
C ILE A 31 6.03 8.86 -13.74
N TYR A 32 4.80 8.33 -13.63
CA TYR A 32 4.43 7.41 -12.56
C TYR A 32 5.03 6.02 -12.74
N LEU A 33 5.08 5.48 -13.96
CA LEU A 33 5.75 4.21 -14.24
C LEU A 33 7.23 4.27 -13.85
N ASN A 34 7.91 5.39 -14.13
CA ASN A 34 9.31 5.59 -13.78
C ASN A 34 9.58 5.62 -12.27
N THR A 35 8.55 5.78 -11.42
CA THR A 35 8.71 5.62 -9.95
C THR A 35 8.79 4.16 -9.52
N ILE A 36 8.34 3.23 -10.37
CA ILE A 36 8.37 1.78 -10.14
C ILE A 36 9.55 1.17 -10.89
N ASP A 37 9.65 1.46 -12.19
CA ASP A 37 10.73 1.03 -13.07
C ASP A 37 11.14 2.23 -13.96
N PRO A 38 12.31 2.85 -13.70
CA PRO A 38 12.80 4.02 -14.41
C PRO A 38 12.95 3.87 -15.93
N SER A 39 12.98 2.62 -16.43
CA SER A 39 13.13 2.33 -17.86
C SER A 39 11.82 2.05 -18.60
N THR A 40 10.69 1.91 -17.89
CA THR A 40 9.43 1.52 -18.53
C THR A 40 8.68 2.73 -19.08
N SER A 41 8.53 2.80 -20.40
CA SER A 41 7.64 3.76 -21.05
C SER A 41 6.18 3.31 -21.00
N THR A 42 5.25 4.27 -21.10
CA THR A 42 3.81 3.96 -21.17
C THR A 42 3.46 3.09 -22.38
N GLU A 43 4.13 3.26 -23.52
CA GLU A 43 3.88 2.45 -24.72
C GLU A 43 4.33 1.00 -24.53
N GLU A 44 5.51 0.77 -23.93
CA GLU A 44 5.98 -0.58 -23.63
C GLU A 44 5.03 -1.31 -22.67
N ALA A 45 4.53 -0.61 -21.65
CA ALA A 45 3.55 -1.17 -20.71
C ALA A 45 2.22 -1.49 -21.40
N ILE A 46 1.73 -0.60 -22.27
CA ILE A 46 0.53 -0.83 -23.08
C ILE A 46 0.69 -2.03 -24.01
N ASP A 47 1.82 -2.12 -24.72
CA ASP A 47 2.10 -3.22 -25.65
C ASP A 47 2.21 -4.56 -24.91
N TYR A 48 2.81 -4.56 -23.72
CA TYR A 48 2.84 -5.73 -22.86
C TYR A 48 1.44 -6.19 -22.48
N ILE A 49 0.57 -5.28 -22.02
CA ILE A 49 -0.81 -5.62 -21.64
C ILE A 49 -1.60 -6.13 -22.87
N ARG A 50 -1.47 -5.47 -24.03
CA ARG A 50 -2.12 -5.90 -25.27
C ARG A 50 -1.74 -7.31 -25.69
N LYS A 51 -0.46 -7.66 -25.61
CA LYS A 51 0.03 -9.00 -25.99
C LYS A 51 -0.48 -10.10 -25.07
N ASN A 52 -0.80 -9.78 -23.82
CA ASN A 52 -1.16 -10.75 -22.79
C ASN A 52 -2.65 -10.78 -22.44
N ARG A 53 -3.49 -9.95 -23.06
CA ARG A 53 -4.93 -9.87 -22.76
C ARG A 53 -5.81 -10.50 -23.84
N SER A 54 -6.86 -11.21 -23.46
CA SER A 54 -8.03 -11.46 -24.32
C SER A 54 -9.15 -10.46 -24.01
N THR A 55 -10.07 -10.22 -24.96
CA THR A 55 -11.16 -9.25 -24.79
C THR A 55 -12.13 -9.62 -23.67
N ARG A 56 -12.37 -10.92 -23.45
CA ARG A 56 -13.21 -11.42 -22.35
C ARG A 56 -12.52 -11.19 -20.99
N ASP A 57 -11.20 -11.33 -20.94
CA ASP A 57 -10.41 -11.12 -19.73
C ASP A 57 -10.33 -9.64 -19.35
N ALA A 58 -10.40 -8.71 -20.32
CA ALA A 58 -10.20 -7.28 -20.06
C ALA A 58 -11.18 -6.69 -19.02
N ASN A 59 -12.48 -7.00 -19.11
CA ASN A 59 -13.47 -6.49 -18.16
C ASN A 59 -13.32 -7.12 -16.77
N GLU A 60 -13.01 -8.41 -16.71
CA GLU A 60 -12.78 -9.13 -15.45
C GLU A 60 -11.51 -8.60 -14.76
N ILE A 61 -10.44 -8.35 -15.53
CA ILE A 61 -9.18 -7.76 -15.07
C ILE A 61 -9.41 -6.35 -14.54
N ILE A 62 -10.12 -5.48 -15.27
CA ILE A 62 -10.45 -4.12 -14.83
C ILE A 62 -11.24 -4.15 -13.51
N ASN A 63 -12.25 -5.00 -13.41
CA ASN A 63 -13.04 -5.14 -12.19
C ASN A 63 -12.18 -5.62 -11.01
N SER A 64 -11.30 -6.61 -11.24
CA SER A 64 -10.37 -7.11 -10.23
C SER A 64 -9.46 -6.00 -9.69
N PHE A 65 -8.82 -5.22 -10.58
CA PHE A 65 -7.99 -4.10 -10.17
C PHE A 65 -8.78 -3.01 -9.45
N ASN A 66 -10.02 -2.72 -9.87
CA ASN A 66 -10.84 -1.73 -9.19
C ASN A 66 -11.26 -2.17 -7.78
N ILE A 67 -11.61 -3.45 -7.60
CA ILE A 67 -11.89 -4.03 -6.28
C ILE A 67 -10.63 -3.96 -5.40
N GLU A 68 -9.46 -4.36 -5.92
CA GLU A 68 -8.21 -4.30 -5.15
C GLU A 68 -7.89 -2.86 -4.72
N ARG A 69 -7.97 -1.90 -5.65
CA ARG A 69 -7.74 -0.47 -5.36
C ARG A 69 -8.63 0.05 -4.23
N LEU A 70 -9.91 -0.29 -4.26
CA LEU A 70 -10.91 0.20 -3.29
C LEU A 70 -10.80 -0.46 -1.92
N THR A 71 -10.39 -1.73 -1.86
CA THR A 71 -10.46 -2.55 -0.64
C THR A 71 -9.11 -2.72 0.07
N THR A 72 -7.99 -2.62 -0.64
CA THR A 72 -6.67 -2.84 -0.04
C THR A 72 -6.26 -1.70 0.89
N SER A 73 -5.66 -2.03 2.03
CA SER A 73 -4.99 -1.08 2.93
C SER A 73 -3.52 -0.85 2.58
N ASN A 74 -2.95 -1.66 1.68
CA ASN A 74 -1.56 -1.56 1.26
C ASN A 74 -1.42 -0.50 0.16
N LEU A 75 -0.69 0.59 0.46
CA LEU A 75 -0.49 1.71 -0.45
C LEU A 75 0.17 1.29 -1.77
N LYS A 76 1.18 0.42 -1.72
CA LYS A 76 1.86 -0.07 -2.93
C LYS A 76 0.88 -0.82 -3.83
N LYS A 77 0.13 -1.78 -3.29
CA LYS A 77 -0.89 -2.51 -4.06
C LYS A 77 -1.90 -1.56 -4.68
N ARG A 78 -2.40 -0.60 -3.89
CA ARG A 78 -3.35 0.42 -4.38
C ARG A 78 -2.79 1.26 -5.53
N THR A 79 -1.53 1.68 -5.44
CA THR A 79 -0.83 2.39 -6.51
C THR A 79 -0.71 1.52 -7.76
N ASP A 80 -0.25 0.28 -7.60
CA ASP A 80 -0.08 -0.68 -8.70
C ASP A 80 -1.42 -0.96 -9.41
N SER A 81 -2.51 -1.21 -8.67
CA SER A 81 -3.83 -1.41 -9.26
C SER A 81 -4.33 -0.15 -9.98
N THR A 82 -4.04 1.04 -9.45
CA THR A 82 -4.45 2.32 -10.09
C THR A 82 -3.70 2.56 -11.40
N ILE A 83 -2.39 2.27 -11.44
CA ILE A 83 -1.60 2.35 -12.68
C ILE A 83 -2.12 1.35 -13.71
N ASN A 84 -2.42 0.12 -13.30
CA ASN A 84 -2.98 -0.88 -14.20
C ASN A 84 -4.33 -0.44 -14.77
N LEU A 85 -5.24 0.10 -13.95
CA LEU A 85 -6.51 0.66 -14.44
C LEU A 85 -6.29 1.77 -15.47
N LEU A 86 -5.40 2.72 -15.17
CA LEU A 86 -5.03 3.80 -16.08
C LEU A 86 -4.55 3.25 -17.43
N LEU A 87 -3.64 2.27 -17.44
CA LEU A 87 -3.14 1.66 -18.66
C LEU A 87 -4.24 0.94 -19.46
N HIS A 88 -5.15 0.23 -18.78
CA HIS A 88 -6.26 -0.46 -19.44
C HIS A 88 -7.21 0.54 -20.12
N TYR A 89 -7.56 1.63 -19.45
CA TYR A 89 -8.40 2.66 -20.06
C TYR A 89 -7.70 3.38 -21.21
N LEU A 90 -6.38 3.62 -21.15
CA LEU A 90 -5.62 4.15 -22.29
C LEU A 90 -5.67 3.21 -23.50
N ILE A 91 -5.61 1.89 -23.30
CA ILE A 91 -5.77 0.92 -24.38
C ILE A 91 -7.17 1.01 -25.00
N ILE A 92 -8.21 1.11 -24.17
CA ILE A 92 -9.61 1.24 -24.66
C ILE A 92 -9.78 2.52 -25.47
N VAL A 93 -9.17 3.64 -25.06
CA VAL A 93 -9.19 4.89 -25.83
C VAL A 93 -8.60 4.68 -27.23
N GLU A 94 -7.44 4.03 -27.33
CA GLU A 94 -6.79 3.78 -28.62
C GLU A 94 -7.58 2.85 -29.52
N GLU A 95 -8.15 1.78 -28.97
CA GLU A 95 -9.00 0.86 -29.72
C GLU A 95 -10.28 1.56 -30.22
N ALA A 96 -10.89 2.40 -29.38
CA ALA A 96 -12.07 3.16 -29.75
C ALA A 96 -11.76 4.21 -30.84
N LEU A 97 -10.60 4.86 -30.80
CA LEU A 97 -10.14 5.77 -31.85
C LEU A 97 -9.95 5.04 -33.18
N ILE A 98 -9.32 3.84 -33.19
CA ILE A 98 -9.16 3.01 -34.38
C ILE A 98 -10.53 2.62 -34.96
N ALA A 99 -11.48 2.27 -34.10
CA ALA A 99 -12.85 1.95 -34.48
C ALA A 99 -13.72 3.17 -34.84
N LYS A 100 -13.18 4.40 -34.75
CA LYS A 100 -13.92 5.67 -34.93
C LYS A 100 -15.12 5.83 -33.99
N ASN A 101 -15.03 5.25 -32.80
CA ASN A 101 -16.02 5.41 -31.75
C ASN A 101 -15.57 6.49 -30.76
N HIS A 102 -15.80 7.76 -31.12
CA HIS A 102 -15.37 8.91 -30.32
C HIS A 102 -16.02 8.99 -28.94
N LEU A 103 -17.26 8.52 -28.79
CA LEU A 103 -17.96 8.54 -27.50
C LEU A 103 -17.25 7.64 -26.50
N THR A 104 -17.02 6.37 -26.85
CA THR A 104 -16.28 5.44 -25.99
C THR A 104 -14.84 5.91 -25.75
N ALA A 105 -14.21 6.52 -26.74
CA ALA A 105 -12.88 7.10 -26.56
C ALA A 105 -12.88 8.24 -25.52
N TRP A 106 -13.86 9.15 -25.56
CA TRP A 106 -13.98 10.23 -24.59
C TRP A 106 -14.30 9.73 -23.18
N ASP A 107 -15.27 8.83 -23.05
CA ASP A 107 -15.67 8.27 -21.76
C ASP A 107 -14.50 7.54 -21.10
N SER A 108 -13.77 6.73 -21.87
CA SER A 108 -12.61 5.99 -21.36
C SER A 108 -11.45 6.93 -21.01
N LEU A 109 -11.28 8.01 -21.77
CA LEU A 109 -10.25 9.02 -21.48
C LEU A 109 -10.55 9.76 -20.17
N LEU A 110 -11.82 10.06 -19.90
CA LEU A 110 -12.24 10.66 -18.64
C LEU A 110 -11.89 9.76 -17.46
N ILE A 111 -12.18 8.47 -17.54
CA ILE A 111 -11.85 7.51 -16.48
C ILE A 111 -10.33 7.39 -16.29
N ALA A 112 -9.55 7.41 -17.39
CA ALA A 112 -8.09 7.47 -17.29
C ALA A 112 -7.62 8.74 -16.56
N ILE A 113 -8.21 9.91 -16.83
CA ILE A 113 -7.90 11.16 -16.12
C ILE A 113 -8.21 11.04 -14.62
N GLU A 114 -9.34 10.42 -14.25
CA GLU A 114 -9.69 10.21 -12.84
C GLU A 114 -8.66 9.36 -12.10
N HIS A 115 -8.20 8.27 -12.72
CA HIS A 115 -7.14 7.42 -12.16
C HIS A 115 -5.81 8.16 -12.06
N LEU A 116 -5.49 9.02 -13.03
CA LEU A 116 -4.30 9.86 -12.98
C LEU A 116 -4.37 10.87 -11.82
N GLY A 117 -5.53 11.52 -11.61
CA GLY A 117 -5.76 12.40 -10.47
C GLY A 117 -5.67 11.66 -9.13
N TYR A 118 -6.10 10.40 -9.09
CA TYR A 118 -5.92 9.55 -7.91
C TYR A 118 -4.43 9.29 -7.62
N LEU A 119 -3.62 9.00 -8.64
CA LEU A 119 -2.17 8.84 -8.50
C LEU A 119 -1.49 10.13 -8.04
N GLU A 120 -1.91 11.29 -8.54
CA GLU A 120 -1.47 12.60 -8.07
C GLU A 120 -1.75 12.74 -6.55
N GLY A 121 -2.95 12.36 -6.11
CA GLY A 121 -3.31 12.37 -4.68
C GLY A 121 -2.53 11.37 -3.81
N LEU A 122 -2.24 10.17 -4.31
CA LEU A 122 -1.43 9.18 -3.56
C LEU A 122 0.02 9.65 -3.38
N ASN A 123 0.54 10.40 -4.35
CA ASN A 123 1.89 10.97 -4.34
C ASN A 123 1.95 12.39 -3.76
N ASP A 124 0.84 12.89 -3.20
CA ASP A 124 0.83 14.17 -2.49
C ASP A 124 1.81 14.08 -1.30
N PRO A 125 2.81 14.99 -1.20
CA PRO A 125 3.81 14.98 -0.13
C PRO A 125 3.22 14.93 1.28
N ILE A 126 2.03 15.50 1.49
CA ILE A 126 1.32 15.47 2.77
C ILE A 126 0.81 14.05 3.07
N ILE A 127 0.25 13.38 2.08
CA ILE A 127 -0.27 12.01 2.20
C ILE A 127 0.89 11.02 2.36
N THR A 128 1.95 11.16 1.56
CA THR A 128 3.15 10.31 1.67
C THR A 128 3.83 10.47 3.03
N LYS A 129 3.93 11.69 3.58
CA LYS A 129 4.44 11.93 4.95
C LYS A 129 3.57 11.29 6.02
N ARG A 130 2.24 11.27 5.86
CA ARG A 130 1.34 10.59 6.82
C ARG A 130 1.53 9.07 6.79
N ALA A 131 1.63 8.48 5.60
CA ALA A 131 1.88 7.06 5.43
C ALA A 131 3.24 6.64 6.06
N SER A 132 4.32 7.34 5.73
CA SER A 132 5.65 7.10 6.32
C SER A 132 5.64 7.23 7.84
N ARG A 133 5.03 8.29 8.40
CA ARG A 133 4.91 8.46 9.87
C ARG A 133 4.14 7.31 10.54
N SER A 134 3.13 6.76 9.86
CA SER A 134 2.37 5.61 10.37
C SER A 134 3.20 4.33 10.35
N GLU A 135 3.98 4.10 9.29
CA GLU A 135 4.90 2.96 9.20
C GLU A 135 6.03 3.07 10.23
N ASP A 136 6.65 4.24 10.36
CA ASP A 136 7.71 4.51 11.34
C ASP A 136 7.18 4.35 12.76
N GLY A 137 5.96 4.83 13.04
CA GLY A 137 5.28 4.62 14.32
C GLY A 137 4.98 3.14 14.59
N GLY A 138 4.61 2.37 13.56
CA GLY A 138 4.41 0.92 13.65
C GLY A 138 5.71 0.17 13.94
N ARG A 139 6.77 0.47 13.19
CA ARG A 139 8.11 -0.12 13.37
C ARG A 139 8.68 0.22 14.75
N ALA A 140 8.59 1.49 15.18
CA ALA A 140 9.05 1.91 16.50
C ALA A 140 8.31 1.17 17.64
N LYS A 141 6.99 0.94 17.50
CA LYS A 141 6.23 0.11 18.45
C LYS A 141 6.69 -1.35 18.47
N ALA A 142 6.92 -1.93 17.29
CA ALA A 142 7.39 -3.31 17.17
C ALA A 142 8.80 -3.49 17.77
N THR A 143 9.73 -2.58 17.49
CA THR A 143 11.07 -2.57 18.07
C THR A 143 10.99 -2.43 19.59
N LYS A 144 10.23 -1.46 20.10
CA LYS A 144 10.06 -1.26 21.54
C LYS A 144 9.48 -2.50 22.25
N GLN A 145 8.54 -3.19 21.62
CA GLN A 145 7.98 -4.45 22.15
C GLN A 145 9.01 -5.59 22.13
N SER A 146 9.85 -5.67 21.10
CA SER A 146 10.95 -6.64 21.00
C SER A 146 12.00 -6.41 22.09
N ASP A 147 12.43 -5.17 22.29
CA ASP A 147 13.40 -4.79 23.31
C ASP A 147 12.89 -5.08 24.72
N LEU A 148 11.61 -4.76 24.99
CA LEU A 148 10.95 -5.11 26.24
C LEU A 148 10.93 -6.63 26.47
N THR A 149 10.62 -7.41 25.43
CA THR A 149 10.58 -8.88 25.52
C THR A 149 11.98 -9.45 25.82
N LYS A 150 13.03 -8.93 25.19
CA LYS A 150 14.42 -9.34 25.45
C LYS A 150 14.85 -8.99 26.87
N ALA A 151 14.54 -7.80 27.35
CA ALA A 151 14.86 -7.40 28.73
C ALA A 151 14.18 -8.32 29.75
N ILE A 152 12.91 -8.68 29.52
CA ILE A 152 12.19 -9.64 30.36
C ILE A 152 12.87 -11.02 30.32
N GLN A 153 13.27 -11.51 29.15
CA GLN A 153 13.98 -12.78 29.01
C GLN A 153 15.32 -12.79 29.75
N GLN A 154 16.10 -11.71 29.63
CA GLN A 154 17.36 -11.57 30.37
C GLN A 154 17.13 -11.59 31.89
N HIS A 155 16.08 -10.94 32.39
CA HIS A 155 15.71 -11.03 33.80
C HIS A 155 15.34 -12.45 34.22
N ILE A 156 14.59 -13.16 33.39
CA ILE A 156 14.19 -14.56 33.62
C ILE A 156 15.41 -15.50 33.65
N GLU A 157 16.39 -15.28 32.77
CA GLU A 157 17.61 -16.09 32.67
C GLU A 157 18.59 -15.80 33.82
N ASN A 158 18.71 -14.53 34.23
CA ASN A 158 19.63 -14.09 35.27
C ASN A 158 19.09 -14.28 36.70
N HIS A 159 17.79 -14.52 36.87
CA HIS A 159 17.19 -14.86 38.16
C HIS A 159 16.94 -16.37 38.25
N PRO A 160 17.72 -17.13 39.04
CA PRO A 160 17.47 -18.55 39.21
C PRO A 160 16.06 -18.78 39.75
N GLN A 161 15.21 -19.42 38.94
CA GLN A 161 13.83 -19.66 39.30
C GLN A 161 13.76 -20.65 40.46
N ASN A 162 13.36 -20.18 41.64
CA ASN A 162 12.97 -21.08 42.70
C ASN A 162 11.75 -21.90 42.21
N LYS A 163 11.94 -23.20 41.97
CA LYS A 163 10.92 -24.10 41.41
C LYS A 163 9.62 -24.11 42.22
N ASN A 164 9.67 -23.70 43.49
CA ASN A 164 8.52 -23.65 44.40
C ASN A 164 7.74 -22.33 44.33
N LYS A 165 8.26 -21.29 43.68
CA LYS A 165 7.53 -20.02 43.50
C LYS A 165 6.54 -20.10 42.34
N LYS A 166 5.32 -19.59 42.58
CA LYS A 166 4.28 -19.44 41.55
C LYS A 166 4.70 -18.39 40.51
N ASN A 167 4.34 -18.61 39.24
CA ASN A 167 4.68 -17.71 38.13
C ASN A 167 4.22 -16.27 38.37
N ASP A 168 3.04 -16.06 38.95
CA ASP A 168 2.51 -14.72 39.27
C ASP A 168 3.41 -13.95 40.24
N GLN A 169 4.01 -14.65 41.21
CA GLN A 169 4.90 -14.04 42.19
C GLN A 169 6.23 -13.65 41.52
N ILE A 170 6.76 -14.52 40.66
CA ILE A 170 7.97 -14.26 39.88
C ILE A 170 7.74 -13.08 38.91
N ALA A 171 6.58 -13.02 38.26
CA ALA A 171 6.24 -11.93 37.35
C ALA A 171 6.17 -10.58 38.06
N ARG A 172 5.64 -10.53 39.29
CA ARG A 172 5.63 -9.32 40.13
C ARG A 172 7.03 -8.91 40.56
N GLU A 173 7.85 -9.85 41.02
CA GLU A 173 9.24 -9.58 41.42
C GLU A 173 10.08 -9.03 40.26
N ILE A 174 9.97 -9.64 39.06
CA ILE A 174 10.65 -9.14 37.86
C ILE A 174 10.12 -7.76 37.47
N THR A 175 8.80 -7.57 37.52
CA THR A 175 8.20 -6.25 37.25
C THR A 175 8.77 -5.19 38.18
N ASP A 176 8.80 -5.45 39.48
CA ASP A 176 9.31 -4.53 40.49
C ASP A 176 10.79 -4.20 40.27
N SER A 177 11.63 -5.22 40.03
CA SER A 177 13.04 -5.05 39.67
C SER A 177 13.24 -4.18 38.43
N MET A 178 12.46 -4.43 37.37
CA MET A 178 12.53 -3.64 36.14
C MET A 178 11.98 -2.19 36.32
N TYR A 179 11.10 -1.95 37.31
CA TYR A 179 10.64 -0.60 37.65
C TYR A 179 11.70 0.21 38.42
N GLU A 180 12.57 -0.47 39.17
CA GLU A 180 13.69 0.15 39.89
C GLU A 180 14.84 0.55 38.94
N ASN A 181 14.99 -0.13 37.80
CA ASN A 181 15.94 0.24 36.76
C ASN A 181 15.35 1.28 35.79
N GLU A 182 15.93 2.49 35.73
CA GLU A 182 15.40 3.58 34.91
C GLU A 182 15.42 3.27 33.39
N ALA A 183 16.44 2.57 32.89
CA ALA A 183 16.55 2.23 31.48
C ALA A 183 15.47 1.21 31.06
N GLU A 184 15.18 0.23 31.92
CA GLU A 184 14.17 -0.80 31.69
C GLU A 184 12.75 -0.24 31.89
N ARG A 185 12.55 0.61 32.90
CA ARG A 185 11.28 1.31 33.14
C ARG A 185 10.85 2.14 31.92
N ARG A 186 11.78 2.73 31.17
CA ARG A 186 11.48 3.47 29.92
C ARG A 186 10.89 2.57 28.82
N LEU A 187 11.18 1.26 28.84
CA LEU A 187 10.62 0.28 27.89
C LEU A 187 9.12 0.04 28.09
N PHE A 188 8.59 0.24 29.30
CA PHE A 188 7.16 0.06 29.59
C PHE A 188 6.26 1.06 28.85
N GLY A 189 6.79 2.26 28.57
CA GLY A 189 6.03 3.31 27.90
C GLY A 189 4.80 3.73 28.70
N LYS A 190 3.61 3.57 28.09
CA LYS A 190 2.31 3.91 28.71
C LYS A 190 1.56 2.70 29.29
N LYS A 191 2.17 1.52 29.29
CA LYS A 191 1.52 0.29 29.81
C LYS A 191 1.34 0.39 31.32
N SER A 192 0.23 -0.13 31.84
CA SER A 192 0.02 -0.22 33.28
C SER A 192 0.93 -1.30 33.87
N LYS A 193 1.16 -1.25 35.19
CA LYS A 193 1.94 -2.26 35.89
C LYS A 193 1.34 -3.66 35.73
N ASP A 194 0.01 -3.77 35.74
CA ASP A 194 -0.70 -5.04 35.55
C ASP A 194 -0.56 -5.59 34.12
N ASP A 195 -0.49 -4.72 33.10
CA ASP A 195 -0.21 -5.14 31.72
C ASP A 195 1.20 -5.72 31.60
N ILE A 196 2.17 -5.12 32.30
CA ILE A 196 3.57 -5.59 32.32
C ILE A 196 3.65 -6.93 33.06
N ILE A 197 3.03 -7.07 34.22
CA ILE A 197 2.95 -8.34 34.96
C ILE A 197 2.35 -9.43 34.08
N SER A 198 1.25 -9.14 33.39
CA SER A 198 0.58 -10.09 32.49
C SER A 198 1.48 -10.50 31.31
N LEU A 199 2.24 -9.56 30.75
CA LEU A 199 3.21 -9.84 29.69
C LEU A 199 4.32 -10.77 30.17
N ILE A 200 4.90 -10.48 31.34
CA ILE A 200 5.98 -11.28 31.93
C ILE A 200 5.49 -12.69 32.28
N LEU A 201 4.28 -12.80 32.83
CA LEU A 201 3.64 -14.09 33.11
C LEU A 201 3.57 -14.99 31.88
N ASN A 202 3.12 -14.43 30.75
CA ASN A 202 3.02 -15.19 29.50
C ASN A 202 4.39 -15.66 29.01
N ILE A 203 5.41 -14.80 29.09
CA ILE A 203 6.78 -15.16 28.70
C ILE A 203 7.35 -16.26 29.62
N LEU A 204 7.09 -16.19 30.94
CA LEU A 204 7.49 -17.19 31.93
C LEU A 204 6.87 -18.57 31.65
N ILE A 205 5.58 -18.61 31.33
CA ILE A 205 4.86 -19.86 31.01
C ILE A 205 5.47 -20.51 29.77
N GLU A 206 5.71 -19.73 28.71
CA GLU A 206 6.32 -20.23 27.48
C GLU A 206 7.77 -20.69 27.68
N HIS A 207 8.54 -19.98 28.51
CA HIS A 207 9.91 -20.37 28.85
C HIS A 207 9.97 -21.71 29.59
N ARG A 208 9.09 -21.94 30.58
CA ARG A 208 9.04 -23.21 31.34
C ARG A 208 8.59 -24.40 30.47
N LYS A 209 7.66 -24.20 29.53
CA LYS A 209 7.27 -25.24 28.56
C LYS A 209 8.48 -25.73 27.75
N LYS A 210 9.34 -24.82 27.30
CA LYS A 210 10.55 -25.15 26.52
C LYS A 210 11.63 -25.89 27.31
N GLN A 211 11.67 -25.73 28.64
CA GLN A 211 12.61 -26.42 29.53
C GLN A 211 12.11 -27.79 30.02
N SER A 212 10.85 -28.13 29.73
CA SER A 212 10.20 -29.38 30.16
C SER A 212 10.19 -30.47 29.07
N ILE A 213 10.83 -30.19 27.94
CA ILE A 213 11.09 -31.10 26.80
C ILE A 213 12.58 -31.43 26.85
#